data_AF-A0A9W9K017-F1
#
_entry.id   AF-A0A9W9K017-F1
#
_cell.length_a   1.000
_cell.length_b   1.000
_cell.length_c   1.000
_cell.angle_alpha   90.00
_cell.angle_beta   90.00
_cell.angle_gamma   90.00
#
_symmetry.space_group_name_H-M   'P 1'
#
loop_
_entity.id
_entity.type
_entity.pdbx_description
1 polymer ?
#
loop_
_entity_poly.entity_id
_entity_poly.type
_entity_poly.pdbx_seq_one_letter_code
_entity_poly.pdbx_strand_id
1 'polypeptide(L)'
;MMASKFIVSLAAFSSFATLGVAKQLSRRGTIASDEIVGFDQTVPSGTTGEVYLAYQPDLYVVNGCVPFPAVDEDGNTNAGLAPTGASDGDCSSSTGQIYVRGNSSDDYYALMYSWYMPKDEPSDGIGHRHDWEGVIVWLSDSTSTSADNIVAVCPSAHGSWDCSTHGYTVDGTAPLIRYYSTWPIDHCCGLTTTVGGTQPLIAWESLPTAAQDALDTTDFGSAIVPFIDAHLSTNLADATF
;
A
#
# COMPACT_ATOMS: atom_id res chain seq x y z
N MET A 1 -48.18 28.97 69.68
CA MET A 1 -48.92 28.22 68.63
C MET A 1 -48.52 28.82 67.29
N MET A 2 -48.28 27.94 66.29
CA MET A 2 -47.93 28.20 64.88
C MET A 2 -46.52 28.77 64.63
N ALA A 3 -45.73 28.31 63.65
CA ALA A 3 -45.67 27.07 62.87
C ALA A 3 -44.28 27.05 62.23
N SER A 4 -43.53 25.96 62.38
CA SER A 4 -42.21 25.78 61.76
C SER A 4 -42.37 25.51 60.26
N LYS A 5 -41.79 26.34 59.39
CA LYS A 5 -41.75 26.12 57.94
C LYS A 5 -40.45 25.42 57.58
N PHE A 6 -40.53 24.12 57.29
CA PHE A 6 -39.48 23.37 56.62
C PHE A 6 -39.37 23.84 55.16
N ILE A 7 -38.19 24.32 54.78
CA ILE A 7 -37.83 24.56 53.37
C ILE A 7 -37.21 23.27 52.85
N VAL A 8 -37.91 22.59 51.94
CA VAL A 8 -37.37 21.46 51.19
C VAL A 8 -36.65 22.04 49.97
N SER A 9 -35.32 21.99 49.97
CA SER A 9 -34.51 22.28 48.78
C SER A 9 -34.56 21.08 47.84
N LEU A 10 -35.19 21.25 46.68
CA LEU A 10 -35.23 20.25 45.62
C LEU A 10 -33.97 20.41 44.76
N ALA A 11 -32.97 19.55 44.93
CA ALA A 11 -31.80 19.49 44.07
C ALA A 11 -32.18 18.77 42.76
N ALA A 12 -32.24 19.50 41.65
CA ALA A 12 -32.47 18.94 40.33
C ALA A 12 -31.16 18.32 39.81
N PHE A 13 -31.05 16.98 39.87
CA PHE A 13 -30.02 16.24 39.15
C PHE A 13 -30.37 16.22 37.66
N SER A 14 -29.65 17.00 36.87
CA SER A 14 -29.72 16.92 35.41
C SER A 14 -28.81 15.80 34.94
N SER A 15 -29.37 14.63 34.65
CA SER A 15 -28.64 13.54 34.00
C SER A 15 -28.37 13.91 32.55
N PHE A 16 -27.12 14.22 32.22
CA PHE A 16 -26.66 14.30 30.84
C PHE A 16 -26.57 12.87 30.29
N ALA A 17 -27.53 12.49 29.44
CA ALA A 17 -27.40 11.29 28.64
C ALA A 17 -26.34 11.55 27.55
N THR A 18 -25.18 10.92 27.69
CA THR A 18 -24.20 10.85 26.60
C THR A 18 -24.80 10.00 25.48
N LEU A 19 -25.26 10.64 24.41
CA LEU A 19 -25.58 9.96 23.16
C LEU A 19 -24.27 9.40 22.59
N GLY A 20 -24.00 8.13 22.86
CA GLY A 20 -22.95 7.40 22.15
C GLY A 20 -23.33 7.35 20.68
N VAL A 21 -22.52 7.96 19.81
CA VAL A 21 -22.60 7.71 18.37
C VAL A 21 -22.25 6.23 18.20
N ALA A 22 -23.25 5.40 17.91
CA ALA A 22 -22.99 4.05 17.46
C ALA A 22 -22.21 4.15 16.15
N LYS A 23 -20.95 3.69 16.12
CA LYS A 23 -20.25 3.45 14.86
C LYS A 23 -21.14 2.50 14.07
N GLN A 24 -21.71 3.00 12.97
CA GLN A 24 -22.43 2.17 12.03
C GLN A 24 -21.42 1.13 11.53
N LEU A 25 -21.67 -0.14 11.85
CA LEU A 25 -20.90 -1.25 11.29
C LEU A 25 -21.22 -1.30 9.80
N SER A 26 -20.44 -0.58 8.99
CA SER A 26 -20.47 -0.77 7.54
C SER A 26 -20.02 -2.20 7.27
N ARG A 27 -20.78 -2.92 6.44
CA ARG A 27 -20.38 -4.26 6.03
C ARG A 27 -19.24 -4.08 5.03
N ARG A 28 -18.03 -4.52 5.41
CA ARG A 28 -16.88 -4.65 4.50
C ARG A 28 -17.34 -5.28 3.19
N GLY A 29 -17.01 -4.62 2.08
CA GLY A 29 -17.39 -5.04 0.74
C GLY A 29 -16.26 -4.86 -0.26
N THR A 30 -16.54 -5.30 -1.49
CA THR A 30 -15.70 -5.04 -2.65
C THR A 30 -16.43 -4.01 -3.50
N ILE A 31 -15.82 -2.85 -3.73
CA ILE A 31 -16.45 -1.67 -4.36
C ILE A 31 -15.67 -1.23 -5.59
N ALA A 32 -16.25 -0.36 -6.43
CA ALA A 32 -15.65 0.01 -7.71
C ALA A 32 -14.27 0.68 -7.53
N SER A 33 -13.40 0.52 -8.53
CA SER A 33 -12.00 0.95 -8.43
C SER A 33 -11.84 2.44 -8.20
N ASP A 34 -12.77 3.25 -8.69
CA ASP A 34 -12.84 4.71 -8.55
C ASP A 34 -13.61 5.17 -7.30
N GLU A 35 -14.22 4.25 -6.56
CA GLU A 35 -14.92 4.53 -5.29
C GLU A 35 -14.04 4.31 -4.05
N ILE A 36 -12.90 3.61 -4.19
CA ILE A 36 -11.96 3.41 -3.08
C ILE A 36 -11.28 4.74 -2.75
N VAL A 37 -11.49 5.20 -1.52
CA VAL A 37 -10.76 6.35 -0.97
C VAL A 37 -9.47 5.84 -0.34
N GLY A 38 -8.34 6.22 -0.94
CA GLY A 38 -7.02 5.93 -0.39
C GLY A 38 -6.70 6.70 0.88
N PHE A 39 -5.51 6.49 1.40
CA PHE A 39 -4.97 7.11 2.59
C PHE A 39 -4.06 8.28 2.25
N ASP A 40 -4.14 9.33 3.06
CA ASP A 40 -3.07 10.32 3.13
C ASP A 40 -1.74 9.64 3.46
N GLN A 41 -0.63 10.23 3.01
CA GLN A 41 0.70 9.72 3.32
C GLN A 41 0.89 9.62 4.83
N THR A 42 1.02 8.40 5.34
CA THR A 42 1.07 8.10 6.78
C THR A 42 2.08 6.98 7.04
N VAL A 43 3.08 7.27 7.86
CA VAL A 43 4.11 6.32 8.31
C VAL A 43 4.29 6.42 9.82
N PRO A 44 4.88 5.42 10.49
CA PRO A 44 5.21 5.51 11.91
C PRO A 44 6.09 6.72 12.20
N SER A 45 5.92 7.38 13.35
CA SER A 45 6.81 8.46 13.75
C SER A 45 8.24 7.96 14.04
N GLY A 46 9.24 8.84 13.88
CA GLY A 46 10.64 8.55 14.19
C GLY A 46 11.35 7.78 13.09
N THR A 47 12.44 7.11 13.44
CA THR A 47 13.38 6.51 12.47
C THR A 47 12.74 5.57 11.46
N THR A 48 11.77 4.74 11.87
CA THR A 48 11.07 3.84 10.94
C THR A 48 10.39 4.60 9.80
N GLY A 49 9.60 5.63 10.11
CA GLY A 49 8.94 6.42 9.08
C GLY A 49 9.92 7.28 8.27
N GLU A 50 10.97 7.81 8.91
CA GLU A 50 12.02 8.55 8.21
C GLU A 50 12.70 7.68 7.14
N VAL A 51 12.98 6.42 7.46
CA VAL A 51 13.56 5.44 6.52
C VAL A 51 12.56 5.06 5.43
N TYR A 52 11.30 4.80 5.77
CA TYR A 52 10.25 4.47 4.78
C TYR A 52 10.01 5.62 3.78
N LEU A 53 10.12 6.87 4.23
CA LEU A 53 9.98 8.02 3.35
C LEU A 53 11.24 8.26 2.52
N ALA A 54 12.43 8.07 3.10
CA ALA A 54 13.68 8.31 2.40
C ALA A 54 13.86 7.40 1.18
N TYR A 55 13.49 6.13 1.28
CA TYR A 55 13.68 5.16 0.20
C TYR A 55 12.40 4.87 -0.61
N GLN A 56 11.37 5.71 -0.47
CA GLN A 56 10.16 5.56 -1.28
C GLN A 56 10.55 5.66 -2.77
N PRO A 57 10.26 4.64 -3.60
CA PRO A 57 10.65 4.64 -5.00
C PRO A 57 9.78 5.58 -5.84
N ASP A 58 10.36 6.07 -6.93
CA ASP A 58 9.62 6.73 -8.00
C ASP A 58 9.15 5.67 -9.02
N LEU A 59 7.87 5.73 -9.40
CA LEU A 59 7.31 4.80 -10.37
C LEU A 59 7.05 5.46 -11.73
N TYR A 60 7.73 4.97 -12.76
CA TYR A 60 7.45 5.29 -14.16
C TYR A 60 6.56 4.21 -14.78
N VAL A 61 5.28 4.52 -14.94
CA VAL A 61 4.32 3.65 -15.66
C VAL A 61 4.56 3.79 -17.16
N VAL A 62 5.09 2.75 -17.80
CA VAL A 62 5.40 2.75 -19.24
C VAL A 62 4.13 2.51 -20.06
N ASN A 63 3.30 1.55 -19.62
CA ASN A 63 2.01 1.18 -20.19
C ASN A 63 1.15 0.50 -19.11
N GLY A 64 -0.11 0.22 -19.44
CA GLY A 64 -1.07 -0.37 -18.50
C GLY A 64 -1.67 0.64 -17.53
N CYS A 65 -2.28 0.13 -16.46
CA CYS A 65 -2.88 0.96 -15.43
C CYS A 65 -1.83 1.74 -14.63
N VAL A 66 -2.21 2.92 -14.16
CA VAL A 66 -1.50 3.59 -13.05
C VAL A 66 -1.89 2.95 -11.71
N PRO A 67 -1.15 3.19 -10.60
CA PRO A 67 -1.53 2.69 -9.29
C PRO A 67 -2.88 3.22 -8.80
N PHE A 68 -3.60 2.40 -8.02
CA PHE A 68 -4.84 2.74 -7.32
C PHE A 68 -4.76 2.31 -5.85
N PRO A 69 -5.59 2.88 -4.96
CA PRO A 69 -5.77 2.31 -3.63
C PRO A 69 -6.50 0.97 -3.72
N ALA A 70 -5.96 -0.05 -3.07
CA ALA A 70 -6.53 -1.40 -3.02
C ALA A 70 -7.57 -1.57 -1.91
N VAL A 71 -7.50 -0.73 -0.88
CA VAL A 71 -8.32 -0.82 0.33
C VAL A 71 -8.55 0.58 0.90
N ASP A 72 -9.70 0.81 1.54
CA ASP A 72 -10.00 2.05 2.28
C ASP A 72 -9.96 1.87 3.81
N GLU A 73 -10.23 2.95 4.56
CA GLU A 73 -10.17 2.94 6.04
C GLU A 73 -11.17 1.98 6.71
N ASP A 74 -12.30 1.70 6.06
CA ASP A 74 -13.34 0.80 6.54
C ASP A 74 -13.05 -0.67 6.19
N GLY A 75 -11.99 -0.92 5.39
CA GLY A 75 -11.61 -2.24 4.91
C GLY A 75 -12.46 -2.71 3.73
N ASN A 76 -13.04 -1.80 2.94
CA ASN A 76 -13.55 -2.17 1.61
C ASN A 76 -12.37 -2.35 0.66
N THR A 77 -12.44 -3.37 -0.21
CA THR A 77 -11.38 -3.66 -1.19
C THR A 77 -11.77 -3.28 -2.60
N ASN A 78 -10.76 -2.95 -3.39
CA ASN A 78 -10.92 -2.54 -4.77
C ASN A 78 -11.38 -3.73 -5.63
N ALA A 79 -12.52 -3.59 -6.31
CA ALA A 79 -13.08 -4.63 -7.18
C ALA A 79 -12.24 -4.92 -8.42
N GLY A 80 -11.24 -4.09 -8.73
CA GLY A 80 -10.47 -4.15 -9.96
C GLY A 80 -11.31 -3.95 -11.22
N LEU A 81 -10.67 -4.16 -12.36
CA LEU A 81 -11.27 -4.06 -13.69
C LEU A 81 -11.19 -5.40 -14.41
N ALA A 82 -12.13 -5.65 -15.32
CA ALA A 82 -11.99 -6.80 -16.20
C ALA A 82 -10.84 -6.52 -17.20
N PRO A 83 -10.04 -7.54 -17.58
CA PRO A 83 -9.05 -7.40 -18.65
C PRO A 83 -9.78 -7.38 -19.99
N THR A 84 -10.39 -6.24 -20.30
CA THR A 84 -11.05 -5.95 -21.57
C THR A 84 -10.78 -4.51 -21.97
N GLY A 85 -10.70 -4.27 -23.27
CA GLY A 85 -10.50 -2.96 -23.87
C GLY A 85 -9.01 -2.60 -24.00
N ALA A 86 -8.70 -1.32 -23.84
CA ALA A 86 -7.32 -0.87 -23.80
C ALA A 86 -6.65 -1.28 -22.48
N SER A 87 -5.35 -1.57 -22.51
CA SER A 87 -4.55 -1.94 -21.33
C SER A 87 -4.66 -0.94 -20.18
N ASP A 88 -4.79 0.35 -20.49
CA ASP A 88 -4.97 1.47 -19.54
C ASP A 88 -6.42 1.98 -19.49
N GLY A 89 -7.34 1.27 -20.15
CA GLY A 89 -8.76 1.60 -20.20
C GLY A 89 -9.38 1.59 -18.80
N ASP A 90 -10.04 2.70 -18.46
CA ASP A 90 -10.66 2.97 -17.15
C ASP A 90 -9.68 2.97 -15.95
N CYS A 91 -8.37 2.98 -16.20
CA CYS A 91 -7.33 3.00 -15.16
C CYS A 91 -6.08 3.84 -15.51
N SER A 92 -6.21 4.79 -16.44
CA SER A 92 -5.09 5.66 -16.87
C SER A 92 -4.84 6.87 -15.97
N SER A 93 -5.69 7.11 -14.97
CA SER A 93 -5.55 8.24 -14.05
C SER A 93 -6.04 7.91 -12.65
N SER A 94 -5.20 8.19 -11.66
CA SER A 94 -5.47 8.12 -10.23
C SER A 94 -4.34 8.86 -9.51
N THR A 95 -4.61 9.37 -8.30
CA THR A 95 -3.54 9.77 -7.38
C THR A 95 -2.70 8.56 -6.97
N GLY A 96 -3.31 7.37 -6.98
CA GLY A 96 -2.70 6.12 -6.59
C GLY A 96 -2.48 5.99 -5.09
N GLN A 97 -1.84 4.89 -4.72
CA GLN A 97 -1.37 4.59 -3.38
C GLN A 97 -0.13 3.71 -3.51
N ILE A 98 0.82 3.87 -2.60
CA ILE A 98 1.92 2.93 -2.42
C ILE A 98 1.93 2.45 -0.96
N TYR A 99 2.12 1.16 -0.76
CA TYR A 99 2.17 0.51 0.54
C TYR A 99 3.61 0.18 0.88
N VAL A 100 3.98 0.25 2.15
CA VAL A 100 5.32 -0.18 2.61
C VAL A 100 5.25 -1.05 3.84
N ARG A 101 6.12 -2.04 3.89
CA ARG A 101 6.43 -2.78 5.10
C ARG A 101 7.89 -3.15 5.14
N GLY A 102 8.52 -2.89 6.29
CA GLY A 102 9.93 -3.21 6.51
C GLY A 102 10.10 -4.39 7.45
N ASN A 103 11.12 -5.21 7.21
CA ASN A 103 11.49 -6.30 8.11
C ASN A 103 13.00 -6.58 8.01
N SER A 104 13.58 -7.07 9.11
CA SER A 104 14.95 -7.57 9.09
C SER A 104 14.97 -8.97 8.47
N SER A 105 15.97 -9.23 7.62
CA SER A 105 16.27 -10.56 7.11
C SER A 105 17.78 -10.72 7.06
N ASP A 106 18.28 -11.73 7.75
CA ASP A 106 19.71 -11.96 7.97
C ASP A 106 20.43 -10.69 8.48
N ASP A 107 21.49 -10.26 7.80
CA ASP A 107 22.31 -9.10 8.16
C ASP A 107 21.78 -7.77 7.59
N TYR A 108 20.63 -7.78 6.90
CA TYR A 108 20.08 -6.63 6.19
C TYR A 108 18.69 -6.24 6.67
N TYR A 109 18.30 -5.02 6.33
CA TYR A 109 16.93 -4.53 6.52
C TYR A 109 16.27 -4.35 5.16
N ALA A 110 15.11 -5.00 4.96
CA ALA A 110 14.35 -4.89 3.73
C ALA A 110 13.21 -3.88 3.90
N LEU A 111 12.98 -3.08 2.87
CA LEU A 111 11.76 -2.30 2.67
C LEU A 111 11.04 -2.84 1.45
N MET A 112 9.87 -3.43 1.64
CA MET A 112 9.01 -3.82 0.53
C MET A 112 8.01 -2.71 0.26
N TYR A 113 8.14 -2.06 -0.88
CA TYR A 113 7.14 -1.15 -1.41
C TYR A 113 6.27 -1.87 -2.43
N SER A 114 4.98 -1.57 -2.45
CA SER A 114 4.05 -2.24 -3.36
C SER A 114 2.94 -1.33 -3.84
N TRP A 115 2.54 -1.54 -5.09
CA TRP A 115 1.46 -0.85 -5.78
C TRP A 115 0.38 -1.85 -6.18
N TYR A 116 -0.86 -1.38 -6.17
CA TYR A 116 -2.00 -2.10 -6.71
C TYR A 116 -2.47 -1.46 -8.00
N MET A 117 -2.70 -2.27 -9.03
CA MET A 117 -3.29 -1.85 -10.29
C MET A 117 -4.65 -2.57 -10.47
N PRO A 118 -5.70 -1.90 -10.98
CA PRO A 118 -7.03 -2.52 -11.10
C PRO A 118 -7.08 -3.76 -12.00
N LYS A 119 -6.20 -3.86 -12.99
CA LYS A 119 -6.03 -5.00 -13.89
C LYS A 119 -4.60 -5.06 -14.43
N ASP A 120 -4.18 -6.25 -14.80
CA ASP A 120 -3.04 -6.52 -15.67
C ASP A 120 -3.58 -6.96 -17.03
N GLU A 121 -3.32 -6.18 -18.07
CA GLU A 121 -3.82 -6.49 -19.42
C GLU A 121 -2.77 -6.13 -20.47
N PRO A 122 -1.85 -7.03 -20.85
CA PRO A 122 -0.89 -6.79 -21.93
C PRO A 122 -1.54 -6.63 -23.31
N SER A 123 -2.78 -7.12 -23.49
CA SER A 123 -3.60 -6.96 -24.70
C SER A 123 -5.07 -7.21 -24.39
N ASP A 124 -5.98 -6.65 -25.20
CA ASP A 124 -7.43 -6.81 -25.06
C ASP A 124 -7.84 -8.27 -24.80
N GLY A 125 -8.47 -8.53 -23.65
CA GLY A 125 -8.98 -9.84 -23.29
C GLY A 125 -7.96 -10.82 -22.71
N ILE A 126 -6.69 -10.41 -22.54
CA ILE A 126 -5.57 -11.24 -22.08
C ILE A 126 -4.95 -10.59 -20.85
N GLY A 127 -4.73 -11.38 -19.81
CA GLY A 127 -4.23 -10.94 -18.51
C GLY A 127 -5.22 -11.29 -17.40
N HIS A 128 -5.30 -10.47 -16.35
CA HIS A 128 -6.16 -10.71 -15.21
C HIS A 128 -6.67 -9.43 -14.54
N ARG A 129 -7.78 -9.59 -13.83
CA ARG A 129 -8.27 -8.59 -12.87
C ARG A 129 -7.34 -8.55 -11.67
N HIS A 130 -7.12 -7.35 -11.14
CA HIS A 130 -6.16 -7.04 -10.08
C HIS A 130 -4.72 -7.26 -10.52
N ASP A 131 -3.83 -6.45 -9.97
CA ASP A 131 -2.40 -6.67 -10.04
C ASP A 131 -1.72 -6.06 -8.81
N TRP A 132 -0.68 -6.73 -8.35
CA TRP A 132 0.12 -6.35 -7.20
C TRP A 132 1.58 -6.52 -7.56
N GLU A 133 2.26 -5.40 -7.71
CA GLU A 133 3.69 -5.35 -8.02
C GLU A 133 4.40 -4.51 -6.96
N GLY A 134 5.72 -4.49 -6.99
CA GLY A 134 6.51 -3.82 -5.97
C GLY A 134 8.01 -3.82 -6.23
N VAL A 135 8.72 -3.36 -5.21
CA VAL A 135 10.17 -3.40 -5.14
C VAL A 135 10.60 -3.65 -3.70
N ILE A 136 11.56 -4.54 -3.52
CA ILE A 136 12.29 -4.68 -2.27
C ILE A 136 13.58 -3.86 -2.38
N VAL A 137 13.76 -2.94 -1.44
CA VAL A 137 14.99 -2.17 -1.26
C VAL A 137 15.73 -2.74 -0.07
N TRP A 138 16.88 -3.36 -0.31
CA TRP A 138 17.72 -3.91 0.74
C TRP A 138 18.69 -2.85 1.24
N LEU A 139 18.75 -2.71 2.57
CA LEU A 139 19.54 -1.71 3.25
C LEU A 139 20.58 -2.37 4.17
N SER A 140 21.77 -1.78 4.23
CA SER A 140 22.83 -2.21 5.15
C SER A 140 22.54 -1.88 6.62
N ASP A 141 21.75 -0.82 6.85
CA ASP A 141 21.42 -0.31 8.17
C ASP A 141 19.95 0.16 8.19
N SER A 142 19.19 -0.30 9.19
CA SER A 142 17.76 0.00 9.35
C SER A 142 17.42 1.44 9.76
N THR A 143 18.43 2.30 9.96
CA THR A 143 18.29 3.66 10.51
C THR A 143 18.88 4.75 9.61
N SER A 144 19.72 4.39 8.64
CA SER A 144 20.33 5.35 7.72
C SER A 144 19.37 5.76 6.61
N THR A 145 19.44 7.01 6.17
CA THR A 145 18.68 7.59 5.03
C THR A 145 19.62 8.06 3.91
N SER A 146 20.82 7.49 3.78
CA SER A 146 21.77 7.82 2.72
C SER A 146 21.66 6.86 1.54
N ALA A 147 21.91 7.33 0.31
CA ALA A 147 21.86 6.48 -0.89
C ALA A 147 22.83 5.28 -0.82
N ASP A 148 24.03 5.48 -0.25
CA ASP A 148 25.05 4.42 -0.07
C ASP A 148 24.62 3.31 0.90
N ASN A 149 23.48 3.46 1.57
CA ASN A 149 22.90 2.43 2.43
C ASN A 149 22.19 1.33 1.62
N ILE A 150 21.81 1.60 0.37
CA ILE A 150 21.13 0.65 -0.51
C ILE A 150 22.16 -0.38 -0.99
N VAL A 151 21.96 -1.64 -0.62
CA VAL A 151 22.85 -2.75 -1.02
C VAL A 151 22.30 -3.51 -2.23
N ALA A 152 20.98 -3.53 -2.41
CA ALA A 152 20.32 -4.07 -3.60
C ALA A 152 18.93 -3.48 -3.80
N VAL A 153 18.49 -3.48 -5.06
CA VAL A 153 17.12 -3.13 -5.47
C VAL A 153 16.57 -4.32 -6.25
N CYS A 154 15.41 -4.83 -5.82
CA CYS A 154 14.76 -6.00 -6.40
C CYS A 154 13.34 -5.66 -6.82
N PRO A 155 13.10 -5.22 -8.07
CA PRO A 155 11.76 -5.08 -8.61
C PRO A 155 11.09 -6.45 -8.76
N SER A 156 9.79 -6.56 -8.53
CA SER A 156 9.05 -7.80 -8.76
C SER A 156 8.85 -8.08 -10.24
N ALA A 157 8.90 -9.36 -10.61
CA ALA A 157 8.60 -9.82 -11.96
C ALA A 157 8.01 -11.24 -11.93
N HIS A 158 6.73 -11.36 -12.25
CA HIS A 158 6.03 -12.63 -12.50
C HIS A 158 6.17 -13.65 -11.35
N GLY A 159 6.03 -13.18 -10.10
CA GLY A 159 6.16 -14.00 -8.89
C GLY A 159 7.61 -14.23 -8.41
N SER A 160 8.58 -13.54 -9.00
CA SER A 160 9.98 -13.51 -8.57
C SER A 160 10.44 -12.07 -8.32
N TRP A 161 11.70 -11.90 -7.89
CA TRP A 161 12.30 -10.61 -7.59
C TRP A 161 13.64 -10.46 -8.33
N ASP A 162 13.73 -9.50 -9.26
CA ASP A 162 14.90 -9.28 -10.11
C ASP A 162 15.94 -8.41 -9.38
N CYS A 163 16.64 -9.01 -8.42
CA CYS A 163 17.60 -8.30 -7.59
C CYS A 163 18.86 -7.84 -8.33
N SER A 164 19.26 -6.59 -8.07
CA SER A 164 20.48 -5.99 -8.60
C SER A 164 21.27 -5.26 -7.52
N THR A 165 22.57 -5.57 -7.40
CA THR A 165 23.53 -4.85 -6.53
C THR A 165 24.23 -3.68 -7.24
N HIS A 166 24.03 -3.57 -8.55
CA HIS A 166 24.60 -2.51 -9.39
C HIS A 166 23.65 -2.14 -10.53
N GLY A 167 23.81 -0.95 -11.10
CA GLY A 167 23.07 -0.54 -12.31
C GLY A 167 21.62 -0.09 -12.06
N TYR A 168 21.10 -0.25 -10.85
CA TYR A 168 19.94 0.53 -10.40
C TYR A 168 20.32 2.01 -10.34
N THR A 169 19.33 2.89 -10.50
CA THR A 169 19.51 4.34 -10.35
C THR A 169 18.57 4.87 -9.30
N VAL A 170 18.94 6.02 -8.72
CA VAL A 170 18.20 6.68 -7.65
C VAL A 170 18.04 8.17 -7.96
N ASP A 171 16.91 8.77 -7.60
CA ASP A 171 16.76 10.22 -7.43
C ASP A 171 16.89 10.57 -5.95
N GLY A 172 18.03 11.16 -5.57
CA GLY A 172 18.43 11.28 -4.17
C GLY A 172 18.65 9.89 -3.54
N THR A 173 17.62 9.37 -2.88
CA THR A 173 17.57 8.05 -2.22
C THR A 173 16.45 7.16 -2.74
N ALA A 174 15.57 7.68 -3.60
CA ALA A 174 14.43 6.97 -4.17
C ALA A 174 14.89 6.10 -5.35
N PRO A 175 14.78 4.76 -5.29
CA PRO A 175 15.03 3.92 -6.45
C PRO A 175 14.08 4.25 -7.61
N LEU A 176 14.62 4.30 -8.83
CA LEU A 176 13.82 4.55 -10.03
C LEU A 176 13.31 3.23 -10.60
N ILE A 177 12.00 3.02 -10.51
CA ILE A 177 11.31 1.80 -10.92
C ILE A 177 10.39 2.10 -12.08
N ARG A 178 10.31 1.18 -13.03
CA ARG A 178 9.28 1.20 -14.09
C ARG A 178 8.28 0.08 -13.87
N TYR A 179 7.03 0.31 -14.25
CA TYR A 179 6.00 -0.71 -14.41
C TYR A 179 5.66 -0.84 -15.90
N TYR A 180 5.73 -2.04 -16.44
CA TYR A 180 5.64 -2.26 -17.88
C TYR A 180 5.26 -3.69 -18.23
N SER A 181 4.61 -3.85 -19.37
CA SER A 181 4.46 -5.12 -20.08
C SER A 181 5.15 -5.04 -21.43
N THR A 182 5.73 -6.17 -21.86
CA THR A 182 6.14 -6.40 -23.24
C THR A 182 5.43 -7.65 -23.75
N TRP A 183 4.55 -7.47 -24.74
CA TRP A 183 3.82 -8.58 -25.35
C TRP A 183 4.76 -9.76 -25.72
N PRO A 184 4.42 -11.01 -25.35
CA PRO A 184 3.12 -11.48 -24.85
C PRO A 184 3.03 -11.63 -23.33
N ILE A 185 3.92 -10.99 -22.57
CA ILE A 185 4.03 -11.18 -21.13
C ILE A 185 3.20 -10.10 -20.41
N ASP A 186 2.54 -10.50 -19.33
CA ASP A 186 1.87 -9.65 -18.33
C ASP A 186 2.82 -8.58 -17.76
N HIS A 187 2.33 -7.67 -16.92
CA HIS A 187 3.16 -6.59 -16.39
C HIS A 187 4.17 -7.10 -15.34
N CYS A 188 5.21 -6.30 -15.13
CA CYS A 188 6.16 -6.46 -14.03
C CYS A 188 6.79 -5.11 -13.70
N CYS A 189 7.51 -5.07 -12.58
CA CYS A 189 8.42 -3.98 -12.26
C CYS A 189 9.81 -4.20 -12.86
N GLY A 190 10.59 -3.12 -12.97
CA GLY A 190 11.97 -3.19 -13.42
C GLY A 190 12.75 -1.93 -13.09
N LEU A 191 14.07 -1.98 -13.24
CA LEU A 191 14.92 -0.81 -13.10
C LEU A 191 14.76 0.13 -14.30
N THR A 192 14.86 1.43 -14.05
CA THR A 192 14.86 2.46 -15.09
C THR A 192 15.84 3.57 -14.75
N THR A 193 16.07 4.48 -15.70
CA THR A 193 16.76 5.78 -15.46
C THR A 193 15.81 6.96 -15.58
N THR A 194 14.53 6.70 -15.89
CA THR A 194 13.49 7.73 -16.02
C THR A 194 12.88 7.98 -14.65
N VAL A 195 12.92 9.23 -14.19
CA VAL A 195 12.23 9.64 -12.97
C VAL A 195 10.72 9.56 -13.21
N GLY A 196 10.06 8.77 -12.37
CA GLY A 196 8.62 8.56 -12.38
C GLY A 196 7.86 9.56 -11.52
N GLY A 197 6.68 9.15 -11.04
CA GLY A 197 5.92 9.89 -10.04
C GLY A 197 5.83 9.14 -8.71
N THR A 198 5.50 9.88 -7.65
CA THR A 198 5.21 9.33 -6.32
C THR A 198 3.71 9.23 -6.08
N GLN A 199 3.35 8.40 -5.10
CA GLN A 199 1.98 8.23 -4.61
C GLN A 199 1.99 8.45 -3.09
N PRO A 200 0.85 8.77 -2.45
CA PRO A 200 0.76 8.78 -1.01
C PRO A 200 1.22 7.44 -0.43
N LEU A 201 2.24 7.46 0.44
CA LEU A 201 2.79 6.27 1.08
C LEU A 201 2.04 5.94 2.36
N ILE A 202 1.52 4.71 2.47
CA ILE A 202 0.91 4.20 3.70
C ILE A 202 1.70 2.99 4.20
N ALA A 203 2.23 3.09 5.42
CA ALA A 203 2.91 1.96 6.06
C ALA A 203 1.89 0.94 6.57
N TRP A 204 2.22 -0.35 6.49
CA TRP A 204 1.41 -1.44 7.03
C TRP A 204 1.00 -1.18 8.48
N GLU A 205 1.95 -0.77 9.33
CA GLU A 205 1.74 -0.49 10.75
C GLU A 205 0.86 0.74 11.00
N SER A 206 0.65 1.58 9.98
CA SER A 206 -0.19 2.78 10.03
C SER A 206 -1.60 2.55 9.45
N LEU A 207 -1.85 1.40 8.82
CA LEU A 207 -3.18 1.04 8.35
C LEU A 207 -4.15 0.80 9.53
N PRO A 208 -5.42 1.19 9.41
CA PRO A 208 -6.46 0.71 10.32
C PRO A 208 -6.53 -0.82 10.31
N THR A 209 -6.86 -1.43 11.45
CA THR A 209 -7.02 -2.89 11.56
C THR A 209 -8.01 -3.44 10.52
N ALA A 210 -9.08 -2.71 10.20
CA ALA A 210 -10.03 -3.14 9.19
C ALA A 210 -9.40 -3.29 7.79
N ALA A 211 -8.47 -2.41 7.43
CA ALA A 211 -7.74 -2.46 6.17
C ALA A 211 -6.67 -3.57 6.17
N GLN A 212 -5.96 -3.75 7.29
CA GLN A 212 -5.03 -4.87 7.46
C GLN A 212 -5.76 -6.22 7.31
N ASP A 213 -6.87 -6.42 8.02
CA ASP A 213 -7.72 -7.61 7.90
C ASP A 213 -8.18 -7.85 6.46
N ALA A 214 -8.58 -6.77 5.76
CA ALA A 214 -9.09 -6.86 4.41
C ALA A 214 -7.99 -7.26 3.41
N LEU A 215 -6.78 -6.69 3.54
CA LEU A 215 -5.62 -7.07 2.72
C LEU A 215 -5.17 -8.51 3.01
N ASP A 216 -5.27 -8.96 4.25
CA ASP A 216 -4.86 -10.31 4.67
C ASP A 216 -5.82 -11.42 4.21
N THR A 217 -7.10 -11.08 4.00
CA THR A 217 -8.17 -12.07 3.77
C THR A 217 -8.85 -12.00 2.42
N THR A 218 -8.69 -10.91 1.67
CA THR A 218 -9.33 -10.75 0.35
C THR A 218 -8.62 -11.58 -0.70
N ASP A 219 -9.41 -12.30 -1.50
CA ASP A 219 -8.93 -12.99 -2.70
C ASP A 219 -8.87 -12.00 -3.87
N PHE A 220 -7.65 -11.61 -4.26
CA PHE A 220 -7.36 -10.76 -5.42
C PHE A 220 -7.14 -11.59 -6.71
N GLY A 221 -7.62 -12.84 -6.74
CA GLY A 221 -7.53 -13.71 -7.91
C GLY A 221 -6.10 -14.15 -8.19
N SER A 222 -5.56 -13.73 -9.34
CA SER A 222 -4.17 -14.04 -9.74
C SER A 222 -3.14 -13.21 -9.00
N ALA A 223 -3.53 -12.02 -8.50
CA ALA A 223 -2.66 -11.11 -7.81
C ALA A 223 -2.57 -11.45 -6.32
N ILE A 224 -1.37 -11.32 -5.74
CA ILE A 224 -1.09 -11.66 -4.34
C ILE A 224 -0.53 -10.42 -3.63
N VAL A 225 -1.11 -10.05 -2.48
CA VAL A 225 -0.61 -8.92 -1.68
C VAL A 225 0.77 -9.30 -1.11
N PRO A 226 1.87 -8.65 -1.48
CA PRO A 226 3.20 -9.23 -1.24
C PRO A 226 3.73 -8.98 0.18
N PHE A 227 3.17 -8.01 0.90
CA PHE A 227 3.68 -7.50 2.18
C PHE A 227 2.88 -7.92 3.42
N ILE A 228 1.85 -8.75 3.28
CA ILE A 228 1.11 -9.30 4.43
C ILE A 228 1.92 -10.39 5.14
N ASP A 229 1.49 -10.77 6.35
CA ASP A 229 2.21 -11.76 7.18
C ASP A 229 2.42 -13.09 6.46
N ALA A 230 1.44 -13.52 5.65
CA ALA A 230 1.51 -14.77 4.90
C ALA A 230 2.59 -14.80 3.80
N HIS A 231 3.04 -13.64 3.32
CA HIS A 231 3.87 -13.55 2.11
C HIS A 231 5.21 -12.82 2.33
N LEU A 232 5.27 -11.87 3.27
CA LEU A 232 6.43 -11.00 3.46
C LEU A 232 7.73 -11.82 3.63
N SER A 233 7.78 -12.73 4.60
CA SER A 233 9.01 -13.49 4.86
C SER A 233 9.45 -14.38 3.69
N THR A 234 8.51 -14.98 2.96
CA THR A 234 8.84 -15.78 1.78
C THR A 234 9.38 -14.90 0.65
N ASN A 235 8.72 -13.77 0.37
CA ASN A 235 9.18 -12.83 -0.64
C ASN A 235 10.57 -12.27 -0.32
N LEU A 236 10.86 -11.94 0.95
CA LEU A 236 12.19 -11.51 1.36
C LEU A 236 13.24 -12.62 1.21
N ALA A 237 12.89 -13.88 1.49
CA ALA A 237 13.78 -15.01 1.31
C ALA A 237 14.05 -15.34 -0.18
N ASP A 238 13.10 -15.04 -1.06
CA ASP A 238 13.25 -15.24 -2.50
C ASP A 238 14.03 -14.09 -3.17
N ALA A 239 14.00 -12.88 -2.59
CA ALA A 239 14.68 -11.69 -3.08
C ALA A 239 16.16 -11.59 -2.64
N THR A 240 16.97 -12.59 -2.99
CA THR A 240 18.41 -12.66 -2.63
C THR A 240 19.33 -12.02 -3.68
N PHE A 241 20.51 -11.54 -3.27
CA PHE A 241 21.46 -10.79 -4.11
C PHE A 241 22.93 -11.06 -3.75
#